data_AF-A0A376MJF1-F1
#
_entry.id   AF-A0A376MJF1-F1
#
_cell.length_a   1.000
_cell.length_b   1.000
_cell.length_c   1.000
_cell.angle_alpha   90.00
_cell.angle_beta   90.00
_cell.angle_gamma   90.00
#
_symmetry.space_group_name_H-M   'P 1'
#
loop_
_entity.id
_entity.type
_entity.pdbx_description
1 polymer ?
#
loop_
_entity_poly.entity_id
_entity_poly.type
_entity_poly.pdbx_seq_one_letter_code
_entity_poly.pdbx_strand_id
1 'polypeptide(L)'
;MNRGKFVESNDTFIGGAHVHRWLKCIKDGIFPPEIYQPFDAYGAGGIPVWSKKLYESAGSLNYKSINLIVGDFRYGNAVLTDNKATKLMLDGYAAVTTSLINSENDILMMQRCLSAIKRWNEKFHGALKIVFWDLFFKQYNHLGELNKSACELYADVISKHCEFNVVDFQPLHKYKFRGLRRLFIDNSYHPSYIGCLFLHNLLIENKDVLESYCSAVSYVDNIFLNYAKQITEHSIKPVLILGDSIWISSLLRYLCEQSYSNLASAGLFICNIDDKDIGRNIQDIRNLDKLGTLRIVLISPNPELAYVKLANKTNLDKAIWQKVKCINWEAKASHVIKNRKQEPRFSFEDKNDESLLVDFSIDDTMLEFDPFGTPTFTGLISLLDFIKKMILQGILRTTFS
;
A
#
# COMPACT_ATOMS: atom_id res chain seq x y z
N MET A 1 -18.01 -26.17 9.95
CA MET A 1 -16.99 -26.31 8.89
C MET A 1 -17.60 -27.08 7.72
N ASN A 2 -18.19 -26.38 6.76
CA ASN A 2 -18.53 -26.95 5.46
C ASN A 2 -17.44 -26.50 4.49
N ARG A 3 -16.66 -27.45 3.96
CA ARG A 3 -15.70 -27.20 2.88
C ARG A 3 -16.50 -27.01 1.60
N GLY A 4 -16.89 -25.76 1.33
CA GLY A 4 -17.36 -25.38 -0.01
C GLY A 4 -16.26 -25.72 -1.00
N LYS A 5 -16.60 -26.52 -2.02
CA LYS A 5 -15.71 -26.74 -3.17
C LYS A 5 -15.45 -25.38 -3.81
N PHE A 6 -14.22 -24.88 -3.69
CA PHE A 6 -13.77 -23.78 -4.53
C PHE A 6 -13.93 -24.24 -5.99
N VAL A 7 -14.75 -23.51 -6.75
CA VAL A 7 -14.88 -23.72 -8.20
C VAL A 7 -13.50 -23.46 -8.79
N GLU A 8 -12.98 -24.36 -9.63
CA GLU A 8 -11.74 -24.13 -10.37
C GLU A 8 -11.90 -22.83 -11.17
N SER A 9 -11.13 -21.83 -10.79
CA SER A 9 -11.03 -20.59 -11.54
C SER A 9 -9.82 -20.69 -12.46
N ASN A 10 -10.09 -20.64 -13.75
CA ASN A 10 -9.04 -20.59 -14.78
C ASN A 10 -8.66 -19.13 -15.12
N ASP A 11 -8.95 -18.15 -14.25
CA ASP A 11 -8.46 -16.78 -14.46
C ASP A 11 -6.97 -16.74 -14.14
N THR A 12 -6.17 -16.28 -15.10
CA THR A 12 -4.69 -16.30 -15.03
C THR A 12 -4.13 -14.89 -15.00
N PHE A 13 -3.21 -14.64 -14.07
CA PHE A 13 -2.52 -13.37 -13.89
C PHE A 13 -1.02 -13.53 -14.08
N ILE A 14 -0.44 -12.67 -14.90
CA ILE A 14 0.98 -12.66 -15.20
C ILE A 14 1.52 -11.29 -14.83
N GLY A 15 2.62 -11.24 -14.09
CA GLY A 15 3.22 -9.96 -13.73
C GLY A 15 4.42 -10.10 -12.78
N GLY A 16 5.03 -8.98 -12.45
CA GLY A 16 6.17 -8.94 -11.54
C GLY A 16 5.78 -8.94 -10.06
N ALA A 17 6.37 -8.00 -9.30
CA ALA A 17 6.14 -7.85 -7.86
C ALA A 17 4.65 -7.60 -7.49
N HIS A 18 3.91 -6.91 -8.36
CA HIS A 18 2.50 -6.54 -8.14
C HIS A 18 1.58 -7.75 -8.00
N VAL A 19 1.74 -8.77 -8.86
CA VAL A 19 0.96 -10.02 -8.81
C VAL A 19 1.37 -10.88 -7.61
N HIS A 20 2.67 -10.96 -7.33
CA HIS A 20 3.17 -11.73 -6.18
C HIS A 20 2.65 -11.18 -4.84
N ARG A 21 2.60 -9.85 -4.69
CA ARG A 21 2.07 -9.21 -3.48
C ARG A 21 0.58 -9.47 -3.30
N TRP A 22 -0.19 -9.39 -4.39
CA TRP A 22 -1.61 -9.71 -4.36
C TRP A 22 -1.86 -11.17 -3.93
N LEU A 23 -1.09 -12.12 -4.47
CA LEU A 23 -1.12 -13.53 -4.05
C LEU A 23 -0.80 -13.72 -2.57
N LYS A 24 0.18 -12.98 -2.05
CA LYS A 24 0.53 -13.03 -0.62
C LYS A 24 -0.64 -12.59 0.25
N CYS A 25 -1.30 -11.47 -0.09
CA CYS A 25 -2.49 -11.00 0.65
C CYS A 25 -3.60 -12.06 0.69
N ILE A 26 -3.78 -12.82 -0.39
CA ILE A 26 -4.75 -13.92 -0.45
C ILE A 26 -4.33 -15.08 0.45
N LYS A 27 -3.08 -15.54 0.28
CA LYS A 27 -2.53 -16.68 1.04
C LYS A 27 -2.57 -16.44 2.55
N ASP A 28 -2.29 -15.21 2.95
CA ASP A 28 -2.26 -14.80 4.36
C ASP A 28 -3.67 -14.58 4.94
N GLY A 29 -4.74 -14.87 4.17
CA GLY A 29 -6.13 -14.78 4.62
C GLY A 29 -6.62 -13.35 4.83
N ILE A 30 -5.92 -12.36 4.25
CA ILE A 30 -6.27 -10.94 4.36
C ILE A 30 -7.50 -10.63 3.50
N PHE A 31 -7.71 -11.41 2.43
CA PHE A 31 -8.91 -11.34 1.61
C PHE A 31 -10.09 -12.06 2.28
N PRO A 32 -11.26 -11.41 2.38
CA PRO A 32 -12.50 -12.02 2.82
C PRO A 32 -12.80 -13.23 1.94
N PRO A 33 -13.02 -14.42 2.54
CA PRO A 33 -13.38 -15.62 1.78
C PRO A 33 -14.63 -15.44 0.94
N GLU A 34 -15.51 -14.50 1.31
CA GLU A 34 -16.76 -14.19 0.61
C GLU A 34 -16.54 -13.38 -0.67
N ILE A 35 -15.42 -12.66 -0.78
CA ILE A 35 -15.06 -11.87 -1.96
C ILE A 35 -14.09 -12.65 -2.85
N TYR A 36 -13.33 -13.58 -2.28
CA TYR A 36 -12.27 -14.26 -3.00
C TYR A 36 -12.79 -15.33 -3.95
N GLN A 37 -12.54 -15.11 -5.24
CA GLN A 37 -12.49 -16.19 -6.23
C GLN A 37 -11.03 -16.64 -6.44
N PRO A 38 -10.76 -17.96 -6.49
CA PRO A 38 -9.42 -18.46 -6.82
C PRO A 38 -8.92 -17.89 -8.15
N PHE A 39 -7.61 -17.88 -8.36
CA PHE A 39 -7.01 -17.59 -9.67
C PHE A 39 -5.56 -18.10 -9.68
N ASP A 40 -5.05 -18.37 -10.88
CA ASP A 40 -3.65 -18.73 -11.07
C ASP A 40 -2.82 -17.48 -11.29
N ALA A 41 -1.66 -17.40 -10.65
CA ALA A 41 -0.77 -16.27 -10.81
C ALA A 41 0.69 -16.67 -10.97
N TYR A 42 1.32 -16.06 -11.96
CA TYR A 42 2.68 -16.34 -12.40
C TYR A 42 3.50 -15.06 -12.39
N GLY A 43 4.53 -15.04 -11.54
CA GLY A 43 5.30 -13.83 -11.34
C GLY A 43 6.39 -13.96 -10.29
N ALA A 44 7.39 -13.09 -10.38
CA ALA A 44 8.33 -12.87 -9.30
C ALA A 44 8.71 -11.39 -9.20
N GLY A 45 9.17 -10.98 -8.01
CA GLY A 45 9.55 -9.60 -7.73
C GLY A 45 10.64 -9.08 -8.68
N GLY A 46 10.46 -7.86 -9.20
CA GLY A 46 11.44 -7.17 -10.03
C GLY A 46 11.69 -7.75 -11.42
N ILE A 47 10.95 -8.78 -11.85
CA ILE A 47 11.11 -9.36 -13.17
C ILE A 47 10.46 -8.46 -14.24
N PRO A 48 11.14 -8.16 -15.35
CA PRO A 48 10.57 -7.39 -16.45
C PRO A 48 9.51 -8.16 -17.25
N VAL A 49 8.62 -7.43 -17.92
CA VAL A 49 7.60 -8.01 -18.84
C VAL A 49 8.21 -8.83 -19.98
N TRP A 50 9.48 -8.58 -20.31
CA TRP A 50 10.24 -9.28 -21.34
C TRP A 50 11.04 -10.49 -20.81
N SER A 51 10.76 -10.96 -19.58
CA SER A 51 11.37 -12.21 -19.07
C SER A 51 10.99 -13.40 -19.94
N LYS A 52 12.02 -14.11 -20.39
CA LYS A 52 11.85 -15.33 -21.19
C LYS A 52 11.17 -16.42 -20.37
N LYS A 53 11.57 -16.65 -19.12
CA LYS A 53 10.96 -17.65 -18.24
C LYS A 53 9.46 -17.42 -18.06
N LEU A 54 9.03 -16.19 -17.78
CA LEU A 54 7.60 -15.86 -17.64
C LEU A 54 6.86 -16.09 -18.96
N TYR A 55 7.41 -15.60 -20.07
CA TYR A 55 6.82 -15.75 -21.39
C TYR A 55 6.63 -17.22 -21.81
N GLU A 56 7.62 -18.07 -21.57
CA GLU A 56 7.56 -19.50 -21.90
C GLU A 56 6.57 -20.23 -20.99
N SER A 57 6.65 -20.01 -19.67
CA SER A 57 5.76 -20.65 -18.69
C SER A 57 4.29 -20.33 -18.93
N ALA A 58 3.99 -19.14 -19.46
CA ALA A 58 2.63 -18.75 -19.78
C ALA A 58 2.01 -19.55 -20.94
N GLY A 59 2.83 -20.15 -21.82
CA GLY A 59 2.33 -20.92 -22.97
C GLY A 59 1.77 -22.30 -22.62
N SER A 60 2.04 -22.80 -21.41
CA SER A 60 1.53 -24.09 -20.93
C SER A 60 0.32 -23.95 -20.01
N LEU A 61 -0.24 -22.73 -19.87
CA LEU A 61 -1.35 -22.46 -18.96
C LEU A 61 -2.68 -22.75 -19.62
N ASN A 62 -3.58 -23.39 -18.89
CA ASN A 62 -4.98 -23.51 -19.26
C ASN A 62 -5.71 -22.31 -18.65
N TYR A 63 -6.28 -21.42 -19.48
CA TYR A 63 -6.89 -20.18 -18.99
C TYR A 63 -8.28 -19.95 -19.58
N LYS A 64 -9.19 -19.44 -18.75
CA LYS A 64 -10.49 -18.84 -19.14
C LYS A 64 -10.30 -17.37 -19.48
N SER A 65 -9.52 -16.65 -18.66
CA SER A 65 -9.07 -15.30 -18.95
C SER A 65 -7.59 -15.16 -18.62
N ILE A 66 -6.87 -14.30 -19.36
CA ILE A 66 -5.45 -14.06 -19.15
C ILE A 66 -5.18 -12.57 -19.06
N ASN A 67 -4.50 -12.18 -17.98
CA ASN A 67 -4.28 -10.79 -17.60
C ASN A 67 -2.78 -10.56 -17.40
N LEU A 68 -2.23 -9.52 -18.03
CA LEU A 68 -0.84 -9.09 -17.86
C LEU A 68 -0.79 -7.77 -17.09
N ILE A 69 -0.28 -7.82 -15.86
CA ILE A 69 -0.01 -6.63 -15.05
C ILE A 69 1.43 -6.19 -15.29
N VAL A 70 1.56 -5.07 -15.98
CA VAL A 70 2.82 -4.49 -16.41
C VAL A 70 3.34 -3.55 -15.32
N GLY A 71 4.48 -3.93 -14.73
CA GLY A 71 5.22 -3.09 -13.77
C GLY A 71 6.12 -2.05 -14.46
N ASP A 72 7.09 -1.52 -13.72
CA ASP A 72 8.05 -0.53 -14.21
C ASP A 72 8.72 -0.96 -15.51
N PHE A 73 8.63 -0.14 -16.57
CA PHE A 73 9.36 -0.37 -17.81
C PHE A 73 10.88 -0.40 -17.62
N ARG A 74 11.40 0.23 -16.56
CA ARG A 74 12.82 0.24 -16.23
C ARG A 74 13.31 -1.07 -15.59
N TYR A 75 12.42 -2.01 -15.26
CA TYR A 75 12.88 -3.29 -14.74
C TYR A 75 13.81 -4.00 -15.73
N GLY A 76 14.94 -4.45 -15.22
CA GLY A 76 16.02 -5.09 -15.98
C GLY A 76 16.88 -4.13 -16.80
N ASN A 77 16.90 -2.81 -16.50
CA ASN A 77 17.67 -1.82 -17.28
C ASN A 77 19.19 -2.07 -17.36
N ALA A 78 19.76 -2.93 -16.49
CA ALA A 78 21.12 -3.43 -16.64
C ALA A 78 21.38 -4.13 -17.98
N VAL A 79 20.34 -4.60 -18.68
CA VAL A 79 20.45 -5.17 -20.03
C VAL A 79 21.07 -4.21 -21.04
N LEU A 80 20.89 -2.90 -20.84
CA LEU A 80 21.44 -1.86 -21.72
C LEU A 80 22.97 -1.79 -21.70
N THR A 81 23.60 -2.31 -20.65
CA THR A 81 25.07 -2.37 -20.55
C THR A 81 25.67 -3.65 -21.11
N ASP A 82 24.84 -4.61 -21.53
CA ASP A 82 25.30 -5.90 -22.02
C ASP A 82 25.16 -5.98 -23.55
N ASN A 83 26.27 -5.77 -24.24
CA ASN A 83 26.35 -5.82 -25.70
C ASN A 83 26.00 -7.20 -26.30
N LYS A 84 25.95 -8.26 -25.47
CA LYS A 84 25.55 -9.62 -25.90
C LYS A 84 24.03 -9.85 -25.79
N ALA A 85 23.29 -8.95 -25.14
CA ALA A 85 21.86 -9.07 -24.90
C ALA A 85 21.00 -8.68 -26.12
N THR A 86 21.18 -9.38 -27.24
CA THR A 86 20.56 -9.03 -28.54
C THR A 86 19.12 -9.51 -28.70
N LYS A 87 18.66 -10.46 -27.88
CA LYS A 87 17.29 -11.00 -27.97
C LYS A 87 16.29 -10.06 -27.29
N LEU A 88 15.01 -10.13 -27.70
CA LEU A 88 13.93 -9.41 -27.03
C LEU A 88 13.56 -10.05 -25.68
N MET A 89 13.33 -11.36 -25.67
CA MET A 89 13.02 -12.12 -24.45
C MET A 89 14.30 -12.73 -23.89
N LEU A 90 14.67 -12.34 -22.67
CA LEU A 90 15.87 -12.81 -21.95
C LEU A 90 15.59 -12.89 -20.46
N ASP A 91 16.34 -13.76 -19.78
CA ASP A 91 16.40 -13.81 -18.32
C ASP A 91 17.77 -13.30 -17.85
N GLY A 92 17.95 -13.16 -16.53
CA GLY A 92 19.21 -12.71 -15.92
C GLY A 92 19.25 -11.22 -15.56
N TYR A 93 18.22 -10.45 -15.93
CA TYR A 93 18.08 -9.04 -15.56
C TYR A 93 16.78 -8.85 -14.78
N ALA A 94 16.88 -8.20 -13.63
CA ALA A 94 15.77 -7.90 -12.74
C ALA A 94 16.05 -6.59 -12.00
N ALA A 95 15.02 -6.05 -11.33
CA ALA A 95 15.07 -4.79 -10.59
C ALA A 95 15.50 -3.58 -11.45
N VAL A 96 15.57 -2.40 -10.85
CA VAL A 96 16.03 -1.18 -11.52
C VAL A 96 17.40 -0.83 -10.97
N THR A 97 18.39 -0.75 -11.85
CA THR A 97 19.71 -0.20 -11.53
C THR A 97 19.63 1.32 -11.54
N THR A 98 19.75 1.93 -10.36
CA THR A 98 19.52 3.37 -10.14
C THR A 98 20.46 4.26 -10.93
N SER A 99 21.72 3.86 -11.09
CA SER A 99 22.72 4.60 -11.88
C SER A 99 22.44 4.66 -13.38
N LEU A 100 21.49 3.84 -13.88
CA LEU A 100 21.10 3.78 -15.28
C LEU A 100 19.76 4.49 -15.55
N ILE A 101 19.17 5.16 -14.56
CA ILE A 101 17.93 5.92 -14.74
C ILE A 101 18.24 7.26 -15.41
N ASN A 102 17.86 7.40 -16.68
CA ASN A 102 17.91 8.63 -17.45
C ASN A 102 16.94 8.53 -18.63
N SER A 103 16.62 9.66 -19.27
CA SER A 103 15.60 9.70 -20.33
C SER A 103 15.93 8.82 -21.54
N GLU A 104 17.20 8.72 -21.94
CA GLU A 104 17.62 7.90 -23.08
C GLU A 104 17.39 6.41 -22.80
N ASN A 105 17.88 5.94 -21.65
CA ASN A 105 17.70 4.56 -21.21
C ASN A 105 16.22 4.21 -20.97
N ASP A 106 15.45 5.14 -20.40
CA ASP A 106 14.02 4.95 -20.14
C ASP A 106 13.24 4.77 -21.46
N ILE A 107 13.59 5.51 -22.51
CA ILE A 107 13.01 5.34 -23.86
C ILE A 107 13.36 3.96 -24.44
N LEU A 108 14.63 3.54 -24.38
CA LEU A 108 15.05 2.23 -24.89
C LEU A 108 14.33 1.08 -24.16
N MET A 109 14.21 1.20 -22.84
CA MET A 109 13.51 0.21 -22.02
C MET A 109 12.01 0.17 -22.29
N MET A 110 11.38 1.32 -22.48
CA MET A 110 9.97 1.42 -22.89
C MET A 110 9.74 0.73 -24.24
N GLN A 111 10.55 1.03 -25.26
CA GLN A 111 10.45 0.40 -26.59
C GLN A 111 10.60 -1.13 -26.51
N ARG A 112 11.54 -1.61 -25.69
CA ARG A 112 11.72 -3.05 -25.43
C ARG A 112 10.49 -3.65 -24.76
N CYS A 113 9.92 -2.99 -23.76
CA CYS A 113 8.72 -3.45 -23.06
C CYS A 113 7.52 -3.51 -24.00
N LEU A 114 7.27 -2.47 -24.81
CA LEU A 114 6.17 -2.45 -25.78
C LEU A 114 6.34 -3.52 -26.86
N SER A 115 7.57 -3.74 -27.34
CA SER A 115 7.88 -4.84 -28.27
C SER A 115 7.59 -6.22 -27.65
N ALA A 116 7.91 -6.39 -26.36
CA ALA A 116 7.59 -7.62 -25.66
C ALA A 116 6.09 -7.80 -25.44
N ILE A 117 5.36 -6.74 -25.09
CA ILE A 117 3.89 -6.76 -24.94
C ILE A 117 3.22 -7.09 -26.25
N LYS A 118 3.70 -6.58 -27.38
CA LYS A 118 3.22 -6.99 -28.70
C LYS A 118 3.36 -8.50 -28.91
N ARG A 119 4.52 -9.07 -28.55
CA ARG A 119 4.76 -10.52 -28.63
C ARG A 119 3.87 -11.32 -27.68
N TRP A 120 3.57 -10.78 -26.49
CA TRP A 120 2.57 -11.33 -25.58
C TRP A 120 1.18 -11.34 -26.22
N ASN A 121 0.75 -10.20 -26.80
CA ASN A 121 -0.55 -10.05 -27.45
C ASN A 121 -0.71 -11.03 -28.64
N GLU A 122 0.34 -11.19 -29.44
CA GLU A 122 0.40 -12.16 -30.55
C GLU A 122 0.26 -13.61 -30.04
N LYS A 123 0.98 -13.96 -28.97
CA LYS A 123 0.95 -15.31 -28.37
C LYS A 123 -0.45 -15.72 -27.90
N PHE A 124 -1.21 -14.77 -27.38
CA PHE A 124 -2.55 -15.00 -26.85
C PHE A 124 -3.66 -14.53 -27.79
N HIS A 125 -3.33 -14.31 -29.07
CA HIS A 125 -4.28 -13.96 -30.13
C HIS A 125 -5.21 -12.79 -29.77
N GLY A 126 -4.70 -11.77 -29.06
CA GLY A 126 -5.49 -10.60 -28.63
C GLY A 126 -6.36 -10.81 -27.38
N ALA A 127 -6.42 -12.02 -26.83
CA ALA A 127 -7.22 -12.31 -25.63
C ALA A 127 -6.63 -11.72 -24.33
N LEU A 128 -5.39 -11.25 -24.38
CA LEU A 128 -4.64 -10.76 -23.22
C LEU A 128 -5.13 -9.37 -22.78
N LYS A 129 -5.73 -9.29 -21.60
CA LYS A 129 -6.02 -8.00 -20.96
C LYS A 129 -4.73 -7.41 -20.38
N ILE A 130 -4.41 -6.17 -20.72
CA ILE A 130 -3.16 -5.52 -20.30
C ILE A 130 -3.46 -4.39 -19.32
N VAL A 131 -2.80 -4.44 -18.16
CA VAL A 131 -2.88 -3.41 -17.12
C VAL A 131 -1.53 -2.72 -17.01
N PHE A 132 -1.45 -1.48 -17.49
CA PHE A 132 -0.27 -0.61 -17.39
C PHE A 132 -0.21 0.10 -16.03
N TRP A 133 -0.06 -0.67 -14.96
CA TRP A 133 -0.17 -0.21 -13.56
C TRP A 133 0.84 0.91 -13.24
N ASP A 134 2.13 0.63 -13.38
CA ASP A 134 3.19 1.59 -13.06
C ASP A 134 3.18 2.79 -14.01
N LEU A 135 2.95 2.56 -15.30
CA LEU A 135 2.91 3.63 -16.30
C LEU A 135 1.83 4.66 -15.96
N PHE A 136 0.64 4.20 -15.53
CA PHE A 136 -0.43 5.10 -15.13
C PHE A 136 -0.07 5.91 -13.87
N PHE A 137 0.47 5.30 -12.82
CA PHE A 137 0.73 6.04 -11.58
C PHE A 137 2.01 6.89 -11.61
N LYS A 138 3.00 6.53 -12.45
CA LYS A 138 4.25 7.30 -12.59
C LYS A 138 4.12 8.61 -13.34
N GLN A 139 3.02 8.80 -14.06
CA GLN A 139 2.74 10.09 -14.69
C GLN A 139 2.41 11.17 -13.67
N TYR A 140 2.31 10.87 -12.37
CA TYR A 140 2.12 11.85 -11.31
C TYR A 140 3.46 12.21 -10.64
N ASN A 141 3.72 13.50 -10.43
CA ASN A 141 4.89 14.00 -9.70
C ASN A 141 4.71 13.81 -8.18
N HIS A 142 5.71 14.20 -7.39
CA HIS A 142 5.68 14.11 -5.93
C HIS A 142 4.57 14.95 -5.27
N LEU A 143 4.06 15.98 -5.96
CA LEU A 143 2.92 16.80 -5.55
C LEU A 143 1.57 16.20 -6.00
N GLY A 144 1.60 15.09 -6.74
CA GLY A 144 0.41 14.45 -7.29
C GLY A 144 -0.17 15.14 -8.52
N GLU A 145 0.59 16.00 -9.19
CA GLU A 145 0.22 16.63 -10.46
C GLU A 145 0.76 15.81 -11.64
N LEU A 146 0.09 15.91 -12.79
CA LEU A 146 0.51 15.18 -13.97
C LEU A 146 1.86 15.73 -14.48
N ASN A 147 2.90 14.90 -14.42
CA ASN A 147 4.21 15.18 -14.94
C ASN A 147 4.25 15.05 -16.46
N LYS A 148 3.92 16.14 -17.15
CA LYS A 148 3.94 16.22 -18.63
C LYS A 148 5.32 16.05 -19.25
N SER A 149 6.40 16.05 -18.45
CA SER A 149 7.77 15.76 -18.92
C SER A 149 8.18 14.30 -18.73
N ALA A 150 7.27 13.42 -18.30
CA ALA A 150 7.50 11.99 -18.35
C ALA A 150 7.80 11.55 -19.80
N CYS A 151 8.72 10.59 -19.97
CA CYS A 151 9.22 10.19 -21.30
C CYS A 151 8.11 9.87 -22.31
N GLU A 152 7.00 9.28 -21.87
CA GLU A 152 5.71 9.29 -22.59
C GLU A 152 4.55 9.26 -21.57
N LEU A 153 3.43 9.90 -21.92
CA LEU A 153 2.22 9.86 -21.11
C LEU A 153 1.48 8.54 -21.34
N TYR A 154 0.78 8.07 -20.31
CA TYR A 154 -0.06 6.87 -20.38
C TYR A 154 -1.04 6.92 -21.57
N ALA A 155 -1.69 8.06 -21.78
CA ALA A 155 -2.62 8.28 -22.88
C ALA A 155 -1.97 8.14 -24.27
N ASP A 156 -0.71 8.54 -24.40
CA ASP A 156 0.03 8.45 -25.67
C ASP A 156 0.36 6.99 -25.99
N VAL A 157 0.80 6.22 -24.99
CA VAL A 157 1.11 4.80 -25.15
C VAL A 157 -0.14 4.03 -25.59
N ILE A 158 -1.28 4.22 -24.92
CA ILE A 158 -2.50 3.46 -25.27
C ILE A 158 -3.10 3.87 -26.61
N SER A 159 -2.95 5.14 -27.01
CA SER A 159 -3.46 5.63 -28.31
C SER A 159 -2.60 5.17 -29.49
N LYS A 160 -1.27 5.10 -29.31
CA LYS A 160 -0.33 4.59 -30.32
C LYS A 160 -0.40 3.08 -30.50
N HIS A 161 -0.88 2.35 -29.48
CA HIS A 161 -0.96 0.89 -29.45
C HIS A 161 -2.40 0.40 -29.31
N CYS A 162 -3.27 0.82 -30.22
CA CYS A 162 -4.70 0.47 -30.20
C CYS A 162 -4.98 -1.02 -30.45
N GLU A 163 -3.98 -1.78 -30.90
CA GLU A 163 -4.04 -3.24 -31.03
C GLU A 163 -3.97 -3.98 -29.68
N PHE A 164 -3.60 -3.29 -28.60
CA PHE A 164 -3.56 -3.87 -27.26
C PHE A 164 -4.94 -3.80 -26.60
N ASN A 165 -5.39 -4.92 -26.04
CA ASN A 165 -6.59 -4.97 -25.20
C ASN A 165 -6.26 -4.40 -23.79
N VAL A 166 -6.10 -3.08 -23.73
CA VAL A 166 -5.72 -2.37 -22.50
C VAL A 166 -6.94 -2.13 -21.63
N VAL A 167 -6.78 -2.37 -20.32
CA VAL A 167 -7.74 -1.90 -19.33
C VAL A 167 -7.42 -0.44 -19.02
N ASP A 168 -8.22 0.47 -19.59
CA ASP A 168 -7.94 1.90 -19.59
C ASP A 168 -8.22 2.57 -18.23
N PHE A 169 -7.16 3.08 -17.60
CA PHE A 169 -7.22 3.76 -16.30
C PHE A 169 -7.50 5.27 -16.41
N GLN A 170 -7.59 5.85 -17.62
CA GLN A 170 -7.90 7.26 -17.82
C GLN A 170 -9.13 7.76 -17.03
N PRO A 171 -10.22 6.99 -16.85
CA PRO A 171 -11.36 7.41 -16.03
C PRO A 171 -10.97 7.81 -14.58
N LEU A 172 -9.88 7.26 -14.04
CA LEU A 172 -9.37 7.59 -12.70
C LEU A 172 -8.81 9.02 -12.62
N HIS A 173 -8.49 9.69 -13.74
CA HIS A 173 -8.01 11.08 -13.74
C HIS A 173 -9.01 12.07 -13.12
N LYS A 174 -10.30 11.70 -13.01
CA LYS A 174 -11.29 12.53 -12.31
C LYS A 174 -11.00 12.68 -10.81
N TYR A 175 -10.21 11.77 -10.23
CA TYR A 175 -9.80 11.84 -8.84
C TYR A 175 -8.44 12.53 -8.71
N LYS A 176 -8.29 13.35 -7.65
CA LYS A 176 -6.97 13.86 -7.25
C LYS A 176 -6.05 12.68 -6.93
N PHE A 177 -4.76 12.81 -7.25
CA PHE A 177 -3.76 11.76 -6.98
C PHE A 177 -3.76 11.30 -5.52
N ARG A 178 -4.03 12.22 -4.58
CA ARG A 178 -4.22 11.87 -3.16
C ARG A 178 -5.26 10.78 -2.92
N GLY A 179 -6.38 10.79 -3.65
CA GLY A 179 -7.38 9.72 -3.61
C GLY A 179 -6.85 8.42 -4.21
N LEU A 180 -6.14 8.54 -5.35
CA LEU A 180 -5.57 7.39 -6.06
C LEU A 180 -4.39 6.74 -5.31
N ARG A 181 -3.67 7.50 -4.50
CA ARG A 181 -2.55 7.03 -3.66
C ARG A 181 -2.94 5.90 -2.72
N ARG A 182 -4.23 5.80 -2.40
CA ARG A 182 -4.81 4.72 -1.60
C ARG A 182 -4.70 3.34 -2.27
N LEU A 183 -4.48 3.28 -3.58
CA LEU A 183 -4.33 2.02 -4.34
C LEU A 183 -2.97 1.35 -4.17
N PHE A 184 -2.00 2.03 -3.58
CA PHE A 184 -0.65 1.50 -3.38
C PHE A 184 -0.11 1.85 -2.00
N ILE A 185 0.82 1.05 -1.48
CA ILE A 185 1.35 1.25 -0.12
C ILE A 185 2.66 2.05 -0.08
N ASP A 186 3.37 2.13 -1.20
CA ASP A 186 4.71 2.71 -1.28
C ASP A 186 4.93 3.45 -2.60
N ASN A 187 6.09 4.08 -2.75
CA ASN A 187 6.43 4.86 -3.95
C ASN A 187 6.88 3.99 -5.13
N SER A 188 6.97 2.68 -4.94
CA SER A 188 7.13 1.71 -6.04
C SER A 188 5.78 1.23 -6.56
N TYR A 189 4.68 1.84 -6.08
CA TYR A 189 3.31 1.58 -6.50
C TYR A 189 2.82 0.16 -6.21
N HIS A 190 3.44 -0.56 -5.28
CA HIS A 190 2.95 -1.89 -4.95
C HIS A 190 1.51 -1.82 -4.42
N PRO A 191 0.62 -2.75 -4.85
CA PRO A 191 -0.81 -2.61 -4.56
C PRO A 191 -1.08 -2.68 -3.07
N SER A 192 -1.91 -1.76 -2.59
CA SER A 192 -2.47 -1.82 -1.24
C SER A 192 -3.61 -2.83 -1.20
N TYR A 193 -4.21 -3.04 -0.03
CA TYR A 193 -5.41 -3.86 0.06
C TYR A 193 -6.57 -3.29 -0.78
N ILE A 194 -6.71 -1.95 -0.86
CA ILE A 194 -7.64 -1.31 -1.80
C ILE A 194 -7.22 -1.59 -3.25
N GLY A 195 -5.91 -1.52 -3.55
CA GLY A 195 -5.38 -1.83 -4.89
C GLY A 195 -5.65 -3.26 -5.33
N CYS A 196 -5.46 -4.24 -4.44
CA CYS A 196 -5.75 -5.64 -4.70
C CYS A 196 -7.26 -5.88 -4.89
N LEU A 197 -8.12 -5.25 -4.08
CA LEU A 197 -9.59 -5.30 -4.28
C LEU A 197 -10.02 -4.64 -5.60
N PHE A 198 -9.38 -3.54 -5.97
CA PHE A 198 -9.62 -2.86 -7.24
C PHE A 198 -9.26 -3.77 -8.41
N LEU A 199 -8.07 -4.39 -8.40
CA LEU A 199 -7.65 -5.36 -9.42
C LEU A 199 -8.58 -6.58 -9.49
N HIS A 200 -9.04 -7.07 -8.34
CA HIS A 200 -10.02 -8.16 -8.26
C HIS A 200 -11.35 -7.79 -8.93
N ASN A 201 -11.95 -6.67 -8.52
CA ASN A 201 -13.20 -6.16 -9.09
C ASN A 201 -13.10 -5.97 -10.61
N LEU A 202 -11.96 -5.46 -11.06
CA LEU A 202 -11.74 -5.11 -12.45
C LEU A 202 -11.50 -6.34 -13.34
N LEU A 203 -10.66 -7.27 -12.88
CA LEU A 203 -10.14 -8.34 -13.73
C LEU A 203 -10.88 -9.67 -13.56
N ILE A 204 -11.51 -9.89 -12.40
CA ILE A 204 -12.25 -11.11 -12.08
C ILE A 204 -13.75 -10.85 -12.17
N GLU A 205 -14.24 -9.84 -11.44
CA GLU A 205 -15.67 -9.48 -11.46
C GLU A 205 -16.08 -8.68 -12.71
N ASN A 206 -15.12 -8.30 -13.57
CA ASN A 206 -15.32 -7.55 -14.81
C ASN A 206 -16.10 -6.23 -14.64
N LYS A 207 -15.99 -5.60 -13.47
CA LYS A 207 -16.56 -4.27 -13.23
C LYS A 207 -15.82 -3.20 -14.01
N ASP A 208 -16.47 -2.09 -14.30
CA ASP A 208 -15.80 -0.95 -14.90
C ASP A 208 -14.75 -0.35 -13.95
N VAL A 209 -13.83 0.45 -14.47
CA VAL A 209 -12.69 1.00 -13.71
C VAL A 209 -13.15 1.90 -12.56
N LEU A 210 -14.20 2.71 -12.77
CA LEU A 210 -14.70 3.62 -11.75
C LEU A 210 -15.48 2.86 -10.68
N GLU A 211 -16.34 1.93 -11.09
CA GLU A 211 -17.08 1.06 -10.18
C GLU A 211 -16.13 0.20 -9.34
N SER A 212 -15.08 -0.36 -9.95
CA SER A 212 -14.05 -1.15 -9.27
C SER A 212 -13.35 -0.34 -8.19
N TYR A 213 -12.97 0.90 -8.50
CA TYR A 213 -12.31 1.81 -7.57
C TYR A 213 -13.25 2.20 -6.42
N CYS A 214 -14.46 2.66 -6.74
CA CYS A 214 -15.46 3.05 -5.76
C CYS A 214 -15.80 1.88 -4.81
N SER A 215 -16.04 0.69 -5.36
CA SER A 215 -16.36 -0.51 -4.57
C SER A 215 -15.24 -0.87 -3.61
N ALA A 216 -13.99 -0.90 -4.08
CA ALA A 216 -12.82 -1.21 -3.25
C ALA A 216 -12.61 -0.19 -2.12
N VAL A 217 -12.74 1.10 -2.46
CA VAL A 217 -12.63 2.20 -1.49
C VAL A 217 -13.73 2.13 -0.44
N SER A 218 -15.00 2.02 -0.87
CA SER A 218 -16.15 1.96 0.04
C SER A 218 -16.07 0.77 1.00
N TYR A 219 -15.60 -0.38 0.51
CA TYR A 219 -15.40 -1.56 1.35
C TYR A 219 -14.43 -1.29 2.50
N VAL A 220 -13.25 -0.74 2.18
CA VAL A 220 -12.21 -0.46 3.19
C VAL A 220 -12.60 0.71 4.10
N ASP A 221 -13.22 1.76 3.56
CA ASP A 221 -13.72 2.89 4.34
C ASP A 221 -14.76 2.45 5.39
N ASN A 222 -15.64 1.52 5.04
CA ASN A 222 -16.61 0.96 5.99
C ASN A 222 -15.94 0.17 7.12
N ILE A 223 -14.85 -0.57 6.83
CA ILE A 223 -14.08 -1.27 7.87
C ILE A 223 -13.50 -0.25 8.86
N PHE A 224 -12.79 0.78 8.38
CA PHE A 224 -12.22 1.78 9.27
C PHE A 224 -13.28 2.57 10.04
N LEU A 225 -14.40 2.90 9.40
CA LEU A 225 -15.52 3.58 10.07
C LEU A 225 -16.13 2.72 11.18
N ASN A 226 -16.27 1.42 10.96
CA ASN A 226 -16.75 0.49 11.98
C ASN A 226 -15.78 0.40 13.17
N TYR A 227 -14.46 0.36 12.91
CA TYR A 227 -13.46 0.43 13.97
C TYR A 227 -13.52 1.75 14.73
N ALA A 228 -13.68 2.87 14.04
CA ALA A 228 -13.82 4.17 14.67
C ALA A 228 -15.00 4.21 15.65
N LYS A 229 -16.18 3.76 15.22
CA LYS A 229 -17.38 3.68 16.08
C LYS A 229 -17.15 2.79 17.30
N GLN A 230 -16.62 1.58 17.11
CA GLN A 230 -16.36 0.67 18.23
C GLN A 230 -15.34 1.24 19.23
N ILE A 231 -14.27 1.86 18.73
CA ILE A 231 -13.25 2.49 19.58
C ILE A 231 -13.86 3.63 20.41
N THR A 232 -14.72 4.45 19.81
CA THR A 232 -15.27 5.65 20.46
C THR A 232 -16.43 5.32 21.40
N GLU A 233 -17.28 4.34 21.05
CA GLU A 233 -18.32 3.78 21.93
C GLU A 233 -17.73 3.31 23.27
N HIS A 234 -16.58 2.62 23.25
CA HIS A 234 -15.91 2.17 24.47
C HIS A 234 -15.13 3.26 25.21
N SER A 235 -14.73 4.33 24.51
CA SER A 235 -13.92 5.39 25.10
C SER A 235 -14.75 6.42 25.89
N ILE A 236 -16.03 6.59 25.57
CA ILE A 236 -16.94 7.66 26.06
C ILE A 236 -16.51 9.06 25.57
N LYS A 237 -15.19 9.32 25.49
CA LYS A 237 -14.57 10.50 24.88
C LYS A 237 -14.14 10.20 23.45
N PRO A 238 -14.10 11.20 22.55
CA PRO A 238 -13.46 11.03 21.26
C PRO A 238 -11.97 10.66 21.42
N VAL A 239 -11.43 9.90 20.48
CA VAL A 239 -10.09 9.30 20.55
C VAL A 239 -9.17 9.96 19.53
N LEU A 240 -7.97 10.33 19.95
CA LEU A 240 -6.90 10.81 19.09
C LEU A 240 -5.77 9.77 19.05
N ILE A 241 -5.57 9.17 17.89
CA ILE A 241 -4.38 8.37 17.58
C ILE A 241 -3.35 9.32 16.97
N LEU A 242 -2.18 9.45 17.58
CA LEU A 242 -1.12 10.32 17.08
C LEU A 242 0.28 9.74 17.26
N GLY A 243 1.24 10.27 16.51
CA GLY A 243 2.62 9.78 16.56
C GLY A 243 3.38 9.98 15.25
N ASP A 244 4.63 9.52 15.21
CA ASP A 244 5.52 9.54 14.05
C ASP A 244 5.85 8.13 13.51
N SER A 245 5.07 7.13 13.93
CA SER A 245 5.24 5.74 13.47
C SER A 245 4.89 5.56 11.98
N ILE A 246 5.61 4.65 11.30
CA ILE A 246 5.28 4.18 9.95
C ILE A 246 3.87 3.59 9.88
N TRP A 247 3.37 3.05 10.99
CA TRP A 247 2.00 2.55 11.07
C TRP A 247 0.98 3.66 10.84
N ILE A 248 1.17 4.84 11.46
CA ILE A 248 0.28 5.99 11.30
C ILE A 248 0.36 6.51 9.86
N SER A 249 1.57 6.67 9.32
CA SER A 249 1.80 7.09 7.94
C SER A 249 1.11 6.15 6.93
N SER A 250 1.13 4.84 7.22
CA SER A 250 0.50 3.82 6.39
C SER A 250 -1.01 3.88 6.50
N LEU A 251 -1.59 4.01 7.70
CA LEU A 251 -3.03 4.19 7.87
C LEU A 251 -3.53 5.43 7.14
N LEU A 252 -2.83 6.56 7.28
CA LEU A 252 -3.18 7.80 6.61
C LEU A 252 -3.17 7.66 5.08
N ARG A 253 -2.26 6.85 4.52
CA ARG A 253 -2.23 6.54 3.08
C ARG A 253 -3.52 5.85 2.61
N TYR A 254 -4.22 5.12 3.47
CA TYR A 254 -5.51 4.51 3.16
C TYR A 254 -6.69 5.48 3.25
N LEU A 255 -6.52 6.72 3.67
CA LEU A 255 -7.61 7.68 3.90
C LEU A 255 -7.57 8.82 2.88
N CYS A 256 -8.74 9.21 2.37
CA CYS A 256 -8.91 10.51 1.71
C CYS A 256 -9.54 11.53 2.68
N GLU A 257 -9.73 12.77 2.23
CA GLU A 257 -10.37 13.83 3.02
C GLU A 257 -11.76 13.42 3.51
N GLN A 258 -12.56 12.76 2.67
CA GLN A 258 -13.89 12.26 3.04
C GLN A 258 -13.79 11.13 4.07
N SER A 259 -12.90 10.15 3.88
CA SER A 259 -12.68 9.07 4.85
C SER A 259 -12.31 9.65 6.21
N TYR A 260 -11.38 10.59 6.23
CA TYR A 260 -10.96 11.28 7.44
C TYR A 260 -12.11 12.03 8.13
N SER A 261 -12.92 12.76 7.35
CA SER A 261 -14.12 13.45 7.86
C SER A 261 -15.09 12.46 8.52
N ASN A 262 -15.34 11.31 7.88
CA ASN A 262 -16.22 10.27 8.40
C ASN A 262 -15.69 9.68 9.72
N LEU A 263 -14.38 9.42 9.82
CA LEU A 263 -13.76 8.95 11.08
C LEU A 263 -13.89 10.00 12.19
N ALA A 264 -13.62 11.28 11.86
CA ALA A 264 -13.74 12.39 12.80
C ALA A 264 -15.18 12.57 13.30
N SER A 265 -16.18 12.43 12.42
CA SER A 265 -17.60 12.43 12.79
C SER A 265 -17.98 11.25 13.68
N ALA A 266 -17.31 10.10 13.53
CA ALA A 266 -17.44 8.96 14.44
C ALA A 266 -16.65 9.14 15.75
N GLY A 267 -15.91 10.24 15.92
CA GLY A 267 -15.14 10.58 17.12
C GLY A 267 -13.70 10.08 17.12
N LEU A 268 -13.18 9.55 16.00
CA LEU A 268 -11.80 9.10 15.88
C LEU A 268 -10.98 10.10 15.05
N PHE A 269 -9.92 10.61 15.65
CA PHE A 269 -8.97 11.52 15.03
C PHE A 269 -7.62 10.81 14.85
N ILE A 270 -6.96 11.06 13.72
CA ILE A 270 -5.65 10.47 13.41
C ILE A 270 -4.71 11.60 13.00
N CYS A 271 -3.53 11.66 13.61
CA CYS A 271 -2.55 12.72 13.34
C CYS A 271 -1.14 12.14 13.25
N ASN A 272 -0.42 12.44 12.18
CA ASN A 272 1.03 12.27 12.18
C ASN A 272 1.67 13.50 12.83
N ILE A 273 2.67 13.32 13.69
CA ILE A 273 3.39 14.42 14.32
C ILE A 273 4.23 15.17 13.28
N ASP A 274 4.87 14.44 12.37
CA ASP A 274 5.85 14.99 11.43
C ASP A 274 5.21 15.41 10.10
N ASP A 275 4.15 14.73 9.67
CA ASP A 275 3.55 14.92 8.35
C ASP A 275 2.40 15.97 8.35
N LYS A 276 2.35 16.78 7.30
CA LYS A 276 1.27 17.77 7.06
C LYS A 276 0.30 17.31 5.96
N ASP A 277 0.63 16.26 5.22
CA ASP A 277 -0.07 15.95 3.98
C ASP A 277 -1.38 15.17 4.19
N ILE A 278 -1.57 14.49 5.33
CA ILE A 278 -2.79 13.73 5.63
C ILE A 278 -3.22 13.83 7.10
N GLY A 279 -4.47 14.23 7.31
CA GLY A 279 -5.08 14.41 8.63
C GLY A 279 -5.11 15.88 9.07
N ARG A 280 -5.67 16.13 10.25
CA ARG A 280 -5.52 17.44 10.91
C ARG A 280 -4.11 17.53 11.47
N ASN A 281 -3.48 18.69 11.35
CA ASN A 281 -2.25 18.96 12.09
C ASN A 281 -2.61 18.94 13.60
N ILE A 282 -1.70 18.49 14.45
CA ILE A 282 -1.86 18.55 15.91
C ILE A 282 -2.22 19.96 16.40
N GLN A 283 -1.76 21.00 15.69
CA GLN A 283 -2.14 22.39 15.92
C GLN A 283 -3.64 22.65 15.67
N ASP A 284 -4.22 22.06 14.63
CA ASP A 284 -5.67 22.17 14.34
C ASP A 284 -6.49 21.46 15.42
N ILE A 285 -5.96 20.40 16.02
CA ILE A 285 -6.61 19.67 17.12
C ILE A 285 -6.55 20.48 18.43
N ARG A 286 -5.42 21.16 18.68
CA ARG A 286 -5.25 22.06 19.83
C ARG A 286 -6.17 23.27 19.75
N ASN A 287 -6.28 23.90 18.58
CA ASN A 287 -7.14 25.08 18.36
C ASN A 287 -8.64 24.80 18.56
N LEU A 288 -9.02 23.54 18.75
CA LEU A 288 -10.37 23.15 19.12
C LEU A 288 -10.60 23.11 20.63
N ASP A 289 -9.63 23.51 21.47
CA ASP A 289 -9.65 23.42 22.94
C ASP A 289 -9.95 22.01 23.49
N LYS A 290 -9.70 20.97 22.65
CA LYS A 290 -10.20 19.62 22.87
C LYS A 290 -9.22 18.65 23.53
N LEU A 291 -7.93 18.95 23.68
CA LEU A 291 -6.96 17.94 24.13
C LEU A 291 -7.35 17.30 25.49
N GLY A 292 -7.85 18.07 26.46
CA GLY A 292 -8.37 17.52 27.73
C GLY A 292 -9.68 16.73 27.63
N THR A 293 -10.40 16.91 26.54
CA THR A 293 -11.65 16.20 26.21
C THR A 293 -11.41 14.93 25.39
N LEU A 294 -10.19 14.71 24.90
CA LEU A 294 -9.82 13.56 24.08
C LEU A 294 -9.15 12.46 24.90
N ARG A 295 -9.32 11.22 24.46
CA ARG A 295 -8.45 10.11 24.87
C ARG A 295 -7.29 10.02 23.89
N ILE A 296 -6.06 9.99 24.38
CA ILE A 296 -4.87 10.03 23.54
C ILE A 296 -4.21 8.65 23.46
N VAL A 297 -3.89 8.23 22.25
CA VAL A 297 -3.13 7.00 21.95
C VAL A 297 -1.89 7.40 21.17
N LEU A 298 -0.72 7.29 21.79
CA LEU A 298 0.56 7.60 21.15
C LEU A 298 1.16 6.35 20.51
N ILE A 299 1.61 6.46 19.26
CA ILE A 299 2.32 5.39 18.54
C ILE A 299 3.62 5.95 17.96
N SER A 300 4.76 5.58 18.52
CA SER A 300 6.06 6.14 18.13
C SER A 300 7.21 5.15 18.30
N PRO A 301 8.21 5.16 17.40
CA PRO A 301 9.46 4.42 17.57
C PRO A 301 10.33 4.93 18.73
N ASN A 302 10.12 6.19 19.15
CA ASN A 302 10.88 6.87 20.20
C ASN A 302 9.92 7.77 21.03
N PRO A 303 9.36 7.25 22.15
CA PRO A 303 8.44 8.00 23.01
C PRO A 303 9.03 9.32 23.52
N GLU A 304 10.29 9.35 23.96
CA GLU A 304 10.92 10.54 24.52
C GLU A 304 11.05 11.67 23.50
N LEU A 305 11.49 11.34 22.27
CA LEU A 305 11.54 12.28 21.17
C LEU A 305 10.12 12.73 20.76
N ALA A 306 9.15 11.82 20.72
CA ALA A 306 7.76 12.15 20.42
C ALA A 306 7.18 13.14 21.44
N TYR A 307 7.44 12.97 22.74
CA TYR A 307 7.00 13.93 23.76
C TYR A 307 7.60 15.31 23.56
N VAL A 308 8.89 15.41 23.18
CA VAL A 308 9.54 16.69 22.86
C VAL A 308 8.88 17.34 21.64
N LYS A 309 8.67 16.57 20.55
CA LYS A 309 8.00 17.07 19.35
C LYS A 309 6.58 17.56 19.66
N LEU A 310 5.82 16.81 20.45
CA LEU A 310 4.46 17.15 20.85
C LEU A 310 4.43 18.40 21.74
N ALA A 311 5.31 18.50 22.73
CA ALA A 311 5.46 19.67 23.58
C ALA A 311 5.70 20.93 22.73
N ASN A 312 6.64 20.86 21.78
CA ASN A 312 6.95 21.98 20.88
C ASN A 312 5.79 22.34 19.96
N LYS A 313 5.13 21.35 19.35
CA LYS A 313 4.02 21.61 18.41
C LYS A 313 2.73 22.08 19.10
N THR A 314 2.53 21.70 20.36
CA THR A 314 1.35 22.05 21.14
C THR A 314 1.59 23.15 22.17
N ASN A 315 2.82 23.64 22.34
CA ASN A 315 3.20 24.58 23.39
C ASN A 315 2.69 24.16 24.78
N LEU A 316 2.71 22.85 25.05
CA LEU A 316 2.40 22.24 26.34
C LEU A 316 3.69 21.70 26.95
N ASP A 317 3.72 21.60 28.28
CA ASP A 317 4.87 21.02 28.97
C ASP A 317 5.07 19.54 28.56
N LYS A 318 6.32 19.15 28.32
CA LYS A 318 6.72 17.75 28.06
C LYS A 318 6.24 16.80 29.16
N ALA A 319 6.22 17.24 30.42
CA ALA A 319 5.77 16.46 31.57
C ALA A 319 4.30 16.03 31.46
N ILE A 320 3.49 16.76 30.69
CA ILE A 320 2.10 16.38 30.41
C ILE A 320 2.07 15.18 29.46
N TRP A 321 2.90 15.21 28.41
CA TRP A 321 2.97 14.16 27.41
C TRP A 321 3.60 12.87 27.94
N GLN A 322 4.54 12.96 28.88
CA GLN A 322 5.14 11.79 29.55
C GLN A 322 4.13 10.93 30.32
N LYS A 323 2.93 11.44 30.59
CA LYS A 323 1.82 10.66 31.20
C LYS A 323 1.09 9.76 30.19
N VAL A 324 1.34 9.94 28.88
CA VAL A 324 0.68 9.20 27.80
C VAL A 324 1.51 7.97 27.46
N LYS A 325 0.96 6.77 27.66
CA LYS A 325 1.65 5.55 27.24
C LYS A 325 1.78 5.46 25.71
N CYS A 326 2.88 4.87 25.26
CA CYS A 326 3.26 4.76 23.86
C CYS A 326 3.22 3.30 23.38
N ILE A 327 2.71 3.09 22.17
CA ILE A 327 2.86 1.82 21.45
C ILE A 327 4.06 1.97 20.49
N ASN A 328 5.07 1.10 20.62
CA ASN A 328 6.24 1.11 19.75
C ASN A 328 6.13 0.01 18.68
N TRP A 329 5.56 0.36 17.53
CA TRP A 329 5.39 -0.55 16.40
C TRP A 329 6.75 -1.01 15.84
N GLU A 330 7.68 -0.06 15.64
CA GLU A 330 8.96 -0.27 14.98
C GLU A 330 9.87 -1.23 15.75
N ALA A 331 9.96 -1.10 17.07
CA ALA A 331 10.75 -2.02 17.89
C ALA A 331 10.24 -3.47 17.76
N LYS A 332 8.92 -3.65 17.72
CA LYS A 332 8.30 -4.97 17.54
C LYS A 332 8.49 -5.50 16.12
N ALA A 333 8.36 -4.62 15.11
CA ALA A 333 8.62 -4.96 13.71
C ALA A 333 10.08 -5.37 13.47
N SER A 334 11.02 -4.71 14.16
CA SER A 334 12.46 -5.00 14.09
C SER A 334 12.77 -6.45 14.45
N HIS A 335 12.13 -7.01 15.48
CA HIS A 335 12.30 -8.42 15.84
C HIS A 335 11.87 -9.37 14.72
N VAL A 336 10.72 -9.11 14.09
CA VAL A 336 10.23 -9.95 12.98
C VAL A 336 11.15 -9.83 11.76
N ILE A 337 11.61 -8.62 11.42
CA ILE A 337 12.53 -8.38 10.30
C ILE A 337 13.87 -9.09 10.51
N LYS A 338 14.44 -9.01 11.72
CA LYS A 338 15.67 -9.72 12.08
C LYS A 338 15.48 -11.25 12.02
N ASN A 339 14.32 -11.78 12.42
CA ASN A 339 14.00 -13.20 12.27
C ASN A 339 13.95 -13.66 10.80
N ARG A 340 13.59 -12.76 9.86
CA ARG A 340 13.69 -12.99 8.41
C ARG A 340 15.12 -12.89 7.86
N LYS A 341 16.13 -12.65 8.71
CA LYS A 341 17.53 -12.38 8.35
C LYS A 341 17.68 -11.14 7.46
N GLN A 342 16.85 -10.12 7.71
CA GLN A 342 16.94 -8.81 7.06
C GLN A 342 17.35 -7.75 8.08
N GLU A 343 17.95 -6.67 7.59
CA GLU A 343 18.30 -5.51 8.41
C GLU A 343 17.18 -4.46 8.38
N PRO A 344 16.63 -4.06 9.55
CA PRO A 344 15.71 -2.95 9.64
C PRO A 344 16.31 -1.65 9.07
N ARG A 345 15.54 -0.91 8.28
CA ARG A 345 15.91 0.36 7.65
C ARG A 345 15.09 1.52 8.19
N PHE A 346 14.95 1.57 9.50
CA PHE A 346 14.30 2.65 10.24
C PHE A 346 15.00 2.81 11.59
N SER A 347 14.96 4.04 12.11
CA SER A 347 15.49 4.35 13.44
C SER A 347 14.44 4.11 14.51
N PHE A 348 14.81 3.44 15.59
CA PHE A 348 13.98 3.22 16.77
C PHE A 348 14.87 3.07 18.00
N GLU A 349 14.32 3.25 19.20
CA GLU A 349 15.07 3.02 20.43
C GLU A 349 14.95 1.55 20.87
N ASP A 350 16.09 0.84 20.91
CA ASP A 350 16.18 -0.55 21.41
C ASP A 350 15.89 -0.65 22.92
N LYS A 351 16.15 0.43 23.68
CA LYS A 351 15.93 0.51 25.13
C LYS A 351 15.07 1.71 25.46
N ASN A 352 13.78 1.46 25.65
CA ASN A 352 12.84 2.41 26.20
C ASN A 352 12.59 2.10 27.67
N ASP A 353 12.20 3.11 28.45
CA ASP A 353 11.61 2.87 29.76
C ASP A 353 10.30 2.08 29.56
N GLU A 354 10.28 0.82 30.02
CA GLU A 354 9.14 -0.09 29.86
C GLU A 354 7.87 0.46 30.50
N SER A 355 7.98 1.34 31.51
CA SER A 355 6.82 1.97 32.15
C SER A 355 6.04 2.90 31.20
N LEU A 356 6.71 3.42 30.17
CA LEU A 356 6.13 4.28 29.14
C LEU A 356 5.43 3.49 28.03
N LEU A 357 5.67 2.17 27.94
CA LEU A 357 5.22 1.37 26.82
C LEU A 357 3.91 0.62 27.09
N VAL A 358 3.18 0.39 26.00
CA VAL A 358 2.08 -0.58 25.94
C VAL A 358 2.54 -1.76 25.09
N ASP A 359 2.53 -2.95 25.66
CA ASP A 359 3.01 -4.14 24.96
C ASP A 359 2.02 -4.60 23.90
N PHE A 360 2.49 -4.63 22.65
CA PHE A 360 1.77 -5.13 21.49
C PHE A 360 2.66 -6.13 20.74
N SER A 361 2.11 -7.29 20.41
CA SER A 361 2.81 -8.33 19.66
C SER A 361 2.56 -8.17 18.17
N ILE A 362 3.62 -8.26 17.36
CA ILE A 362 3.56 -8.28 15.90
C ILE A 362 4.02 -9.65 15.41
N ASP A 363 3.29 -10.23 14.47
CA ASP A 363 3.70 -11.43 13.74
C ASP A 363 4.00 -11.15 12.26
N ASP A 364 4.42 -12.19 11.53
CA ASP A 364 4.84 -12.09 10.14
C ASP A 364 3.74 -11.59 9.19
N THR A 365 2.47 -11.91 9.47
CA THR A 365 1.31 -11.57 8.63
C THR A 365 0.92 -10.09 8.75
N MET A 366 1.34 -9.45 9.84
CA MET A 366 1.10 -8.03 10.09
C MET A 366 2.09 -7.11 9.39
N LEU A 367 3.19 -7.65 8.86
CA LEU A 367 4.26 -6.89 8.22
C LEU A 367 4.42 -7.22 6.75
N GLU A 368 4.51 -6.17 5.96
CA GLU A 368 4.97 -6.28 4.58
C GLU A 368 6.37 -6.89 4.52
N PHE A 369 6.69 -7.54 3.40
CA PHE A 369 8.03 -8.12 3.19
C PHE A 369 9.01 -7.05 2.74
N ASP A 370 9.27 -6.09 3.63
CA ASP A 370 10.20 -4.99 3.44
C ASP A 370 11.04 -4.75 4.70
N PRO A 371 12.17 -4.04 4.59
CA PRO A 371 12.98 -3.70 5.75
C PRO A 371 12.46 -2.47 6.51
N PHE A 372 11.33 -1.88 6.12
CA PHE A 372 10.82 -0.62 6.67
C PHE A 372 9.81 -0.82 7.79
N GLY A 373 9.31 -2.06 7.97
CA GLY A 373 8.30 -2.37 8.98
C GLY A 373 6.92 -1.86 8.58
N THR A 374 6.64 -1.75 7.29
CA THR A 374 5.34 -1.28 6.80
C THR A 374 4.24 -2.28 7.23
N PRO A 375 3.14 -1.83 7.84
CA PRO A 375 2.02 -2.71 8.15
C PRO A 375 1.33 -3.22 6.88
N THR A 376 0.99 -4.50 6.88
CA THR A 376 -0.07 -5.00 5.98
C THR A 376 -1.42 -4.43 6.42
N PHE A 377 -2.47 -4.64 5.63
CA PHE A 377 -3.82 -4.32 6.09
C PHE A 377 -4.19 -5.07 7.39
N THR A 378 -3.76 -6.33 7.54
CA THR A 378 -3.89 -7.08 8.81
C THR A 378 -3.17 -6.39 9.96
N GLY A 379 -1.98 -5.85 9.73
CA GLY A 379 -1.25 -5.07 10.74
C GLY A 379 -1.96 -3.77 11.14
N LEU A 380 -2.58 -3.08 10.19
CA LEU A 380 -3.44 -1.92 10.47
C LEU A 380 -4.64 -2.31 11.34
N ILE A 381 -5.38 -3.33 10.93
CA ILE A 381 -6.60 -3.74 11.65
C ILE A 381 -6.28 -4.34 13.02
N SER A 382 -5.20 -5.12 13.15
CA SER A 382 -4.78 -5.73 14.42
C SER A 382 -4.43 -4.69 15.48
N LEU A 383 -3.75 -3.60 15.08
CA LEU A 383 -3.44 -2.54 16.04
C LEU A 383 -4.69 -1.73 16.43
N LEU A 384 -5.62 -1.49 15.50
CA LEU A 384 -6.92 -0.86 15.84
C LEU A 384 -7.73 -1.73 16.80
N ASP A 385 -7.75 -3.06 16.60
CA ASP A 385 -8.42 -4.00 17.51
C ASP A 385 -7.75 -4.03 18.89
N PHE A 386 -6.42 -3.97 18.93
CA PHE A 386 -5.67 -3.84 20.17
C PHE A 386 -6.00 -2.55 20.91
N ILE A 387 -5.99 -1.41 20.22
CA ILE A 387 -6.36 -0.11 20.80
C ILE A 387 -7.77 -0.15 21.40
N LYS A 388 -8.74 -0.71 20.65
CA LYS A 388 -10.11 -0.93 21.14
C LYS A 388 -10.12 -1.71 22.46
N LYS A 389 -9.40 -2.85 22.54
CA LYS A 389 -9.29 -3.68 23.75
C LYS A 389 -8.65 -2.93 24.91
N MET A 390 -7.56 -2.19 24.67
CA MET A 390 -6.85 -1.44 25.71
C MET A 390 -7.66 -0.25 26.25
N ILE A 391 -8.47 0.39 25.39
CA ILE A 391 -9.41 1.45 25.78
C ILE A 391 -10.51 0.88 26.70
N LEU A 392 -11.06 -0.28 26.35
CA LEU A 392 -12.07 -0.97 27.15
C LEU A 392 -11.51 -1.37 28.54
N GLN A 393 -10.27 -1.84 28.59
CA GLN A 393 -9.59 -2.22 29.84
C GLN A 393 -9.10 -1.02 30.66
N GLY A 394 -9.19 0.21 30.12
CA GLY A 394 -8.76 1.43 30.81
C GLY A 394 -7.24 1.61 30.89
N ILE A 395 -6.45 0.83 30.15
CA ILE A 395 -4.97 0.90 30.14
C ILE A 395 -4.48 2.18 29.43
N LEU A 396 -5.22 2.62 28.40
CA LEU A 396 -4.95 3.86 27.66
C LEU A 396 -5.72 5.08 28.25
N ARG A 397 -5.87 5.16 29.57
CA ARG A 397 -6.49 6.31 30.23
C ARG A 397 -5.46 7.42 30.40
N THR A 398 -5.62 8.51 29.65
CA THR A 398 -4.88 9.75 29.88
C THR A 398 -5.87 10.86 30.19
N THR A 399 -5.80 11.43 31.39
CA THR A 399 -6.46 12.68 31.73
C THR A 399 -5.41 13.79 31.69
N PHE A 400 -5.52 14.68 30.70
CA PHE A 400 -4.91 15.99 30.78
C PHE A 400 -5.79 16.78 31.77
N SER A 401 -5.40 16.78 33.05
CA SER A 401 -5.99 17.63 34.09
C SER A 401 -5.15 18.87 34.27
#